data_AF-A0A2G8KXL3-F1
#
_entry.id   AF-A0A2G8KXL3-F1
#
_cell.length_a   1.000
_cell.length_b   1.000
_cell.length_c   1.000
_cell.angle_alpha   90.00
_cell.angle_beta   90.00
_cell.angle_gamma   90.00
#
_symmetry.space_group_name_H-M   'P 1'
#
loop_
_entity.id
_entity.type
_entity.pdbx_description
1 polymer ?
#
loop_
_entity_poly.entity_id
_entity_poly.type
_entity_poly.pdbx_seq_one_letter_code
_entity_poly.pdbx_strand_id
1 'polypeptide(L)'
;MHSLMDSPSLKGSQYRVQVTGIGHMCRSQVQVTGTGHRCRSQVSDQQSRLEQSYDFQSCYQDALQAASSWLDNVQLKLFSEHWNKDTDSQATEHANLQDDLKNLQEQLEQTTDACQILLTETGAQNSELIKQALSDIGHRLATLENEYKKREQMLSERNGKHRDFQDEMRKYQRWINESKGKLTVPDDLHDASLEEKIQQNQLLVTNLEIIEEEVQEKEELFHQLMEQGESLLSQDPSTLDYPMRSQHYKQDGRSLLDCSTFKEISLPEQRLSRRRTCDPRIAGWIPA
;
A
#
# COMPACT_ATOMS: atom_id res chain seq x y z
N MET A 1 37.41 -57.77 -1.96
CA MET A 1 37.06 -58.24 -3.31
C MET A 1 37.92 -57.48 -4.31
N HIS A 2 38.70 -58.25 -5.06
CA HIS A 2 39.75 -57.85 -6.01
C HIS A 2 39.18 -57.38 -7.36
N SER A 3 39.81 -56.35 -7.96
CA SER A 3 40.21 -56.20 -9.39
C SER A 3 40.69 -54.75 -9.56
N LEU A 4 41.93 -54.35 -9.90
CA LEU A 4 43.06 -54.84 -10.70
C LEU A 4 42.79 -55.07 -12.20
N MET A 5 43.72 -54.53 -13.00
CA MET A 5 43.93 -54.56 -14.47
C MET A 5 43.18 -53.44 -15.25
N ASP A 6 43.77 -52.68 -16.18
CA ASP A 6 45.10 -52.68 -16.81
C ASP A 6 45.39 -51.32 -17.48
N SER A 7 46.68 -50.95 -17.52
CA SER A 7 47.19 -49.76 -18.23
C SER A 7 47.79 -50.16 -19.59
N PRO A 8 47.51 -49.47 -20.71
CA PRO A 8 48.21 -49.73 -21.95
C PRO A 8 49.52 -48.93 -22.02
N SER A 9 50.62 -49.68 -21.98
CA SER A 9 51.96 -49.26 -22.41
C SER A 9 51.97 -49.05 -23.93
N LEU A 10 52.28 -47.82 -24.38
CA LEU A 10 52.63 -47.56 -25.77
C LEU A 10 54.11 -47.18 -25.89
N LYS A 11 54.77 -47.99 -26.71
CA LYS A 11 56.20 -48.09 -26.98
C LYS A 11 56.78 -46.77 -27.50
N GLY A 12 57.91 -46.38 -26.94
CA GLY A 12 58.76 -45.34 -27.50
C GLY A 12 59.37 -45.79 -28.83
N SER A 13 58.97 -45.13 -29.92
CA SER A 13 59.68 -45.19 -31.20
C SER A 13 60.90 -44.27 -31.14
N GLN A 14 62.07 -44.89 -31.08
CA GLN A 14 63.37 -44.23 -31.14
C GLN A 14 63.67 -43.86 -32.60
N TYR A 15 63.34 -42.63 -33.00
CA TYR A 15 63.71 -42.09 -34.30
C TYR A 15 65.14 -41.54 -34.24
N ARG A 16 66.07 -42.23 -34.92
CA ARG A 16 67.44 -41.77 -35.15
C ARG A 16 67.45 -40.88 -36.40
N VAL A 17 67.52 -39.56 -36.20
CA VAL A 17 67.68 -38.60 -37.30
C VAL A 17 69.18 -38.38 -37.53
N GLN A 18 69.67 -38.80 -38.70
CA GLN A 18 70.98 -38.39 -39.22
C GLN A 18 70.84 -37.01 -39.85
N VAL A 19 71.65 -36.06 -39.40
CA VAL A 19 71.74 -34.70 -39.97
C VAL A 19 73.07 -34.59 -40.71
N THR A 20 73.03 -34.65 -42.03
CA THR A 20 74.10 -34.14 -42.89
C THR A 20 73.46 -33.58 -44.16
N GLY A 21 73.54 -32.27 -44.33
CA GLY A 21 73.01 -31.60 -45.51
C GLY A 21 72.95 -30.09 -45.30
N ILE A 22 74.05 -29.42 -45.60
CA ILE A 22 74.15 -27.96 -45.70
C ILE A 22 73.23 -27.53 -46.85
N GLY A 23 72.05 -27.02 -46.50
CA GLY A 23 71.07 -26.52 -47.45
C GLY A 23 70.13 -25.57 -46.73
N HIS A 24 70.30 -24.27 -46.99
CA HIS A 24 69.32 -23.21 -46.78
C HIS A 24 68.33 -23.41 -45.61
N MET A 25 68.74 -23.01 -44.40
CA MET A 25 67.78 -22.71 -43.33
C MET A 25 67.00 -21.45 -43.67
N CYS A 26 65.89 -21.63 -44.38
CA CYS A 26 64.80 -20.67 -44.35
C CYS A 26 64.27 -20.60 -42.92
N ARG A 27 64.39 -19.41 -42.36
CA ARG A 27 63.99 -18.99 -41.02
C ARG A 27 62.47 -19.06 -40.83
N SER A 28 61.90 -20.26 -40.64
CA SER A 28 60.53 -20.43 -40.15
C SER A 28 60.53 -20.55 -38.63
N GLN A 29 60.98 -19.50 -37.95
CA GLN A 29 61.01 -19.42 -36.48
C GLN A 29 60.24 -18.19 -35.98
N VAL A 30 59.11 -17.85 -36.59
CA VAL A 30 58.16 -16.86 -36.04
C VAL A 30 56.77 -17.17 -36.60
N GLN A 31 56.07 -18.17 -36.05
CA GLN A 31 54.61 -18.29 -36.31
C GLN A 31 53.86 -19.15 -35.28
N VAL A 32 54.55 -19.98 -34.50
CA VAL A 32 53.91 -20.78 -33.44
C VAL A 32 53.61 -19.96 -32.17
N THR A 33 54.34 -18.87 -31.91
CA THR A 33 54.06 -17.97 -30.78
C THR A 33 52.83 -17.09 -31.03
N GLY A 34 52.61 -16.65 -32.28
CA GLY A 34 51.47 -15.80 -32.64
C GLY A 34 50.11 -16.50 -32.58
N THR A 35 50.05 -17.80 -32.89
CA THR A 35 48.82 -18.60 -32.79
C THR A 35 48.45 -18.90 -31.33
N GLY A 36 49.44 -19.16 -30.47
CA GLY A 36 49.24 -19.32 -29.02
C GLY A 36 48.70 -18.05 -28.35
N HIS A 37 49.26 -16.88 -28.67
CA HIS A 37 48.76 -15.60 -28.15
C HIS A 37 47.32 -15.31 -28.63
N ARG A 38 47.01 -15.59 -29.91
CA ARG A 38 45.66 -15.40 -30.45
C ARG A 38 44.62 -16.31 -29.79
N CYS A 39 44.92 -17.60 -29.59
CA CYS A 39 44.03 -18.50 -28.84
C CYS A 39 43.85 -18.04 -27.40
N ARG A 40 44.91 -17.57 -26.73
CA ARG A 40 44.83 -17.09 -25.35
C ARG A 40 43.96 -15.84 -25.22
N SER A 41 44.07 -14.90 -26.16
CA SER A 41 43.17 -13.74 -26.24
C SER A 41 41.72 -14.16 -26.50
N GLN A 42 41.47 -15.06 -27.47
CA GLN A 42 40.11 -15.55 -27.75
C GLN A 42 39.46 -16.25 -26.56
N VAL A 43 40.21 -17.10 -25.85
CA VAL A 43 39.70 -17.75 -24.62
C VAL A 43 39.43 -16.72 -23.54
N SER A 44 40.31 -15.73 -23.36
CA SER A 44 40.10 -14.65 -22.39
C SER A 44 38.86 -13.81 -22.71
N ASP A 45 38.67 -13.43 -23.97
CA ASP A 45 37.53 -12.64 -24.42
C ASP A 45 36.22 -13.43 -24.27
N GLN A 46 36.25 -14.71 -24.60
CA GLN A 46 35.09 -15.59 -24.51
C GLN A 46 34.73 -15.91 -23.05
N GLN A 47 35.73 -16.07 -22.18
CA GLN A 47 35.52 -16.19 -20.73
C GLN A 47 34.88 -14.92 -20.17
N SER A 48 35.41 -13.73 -20.51
CA SER A 48 34.85 -12.45 -20.05
C SER A 48 33.40 -12.26 -20.52
N ARG A 49 33.06 -12.64 -21.75
CA ARG A 49 31.69 -12.58 -22.27
C ARG A 49 30.75 -13.54 -21.55
N LEU A 50 31.22 -14.74 -21.23
CA LEU A 50 30.43 -15.72 -20.49
C LEU A 50 30.17 -15.27 -19.04
N GLU A 51 31.17 -14.71 -18.36
CA GLU A 51 31.01 -14.11 -17.03
C GLU A 51 29.97 -12.98 -17.06
N GLN A 52 30.11 -12.02 -17.99
CA GLN A 52 29.13 -10.94 -18.14
C GLN A 52 27.71 -11.44 -18.42
N SER A 53 27.56 -12.44 -19.29
CA SER A 53 26.25 -13.03 -19.59
C SER A 53 25.67 -13.78 -18.39
N TYR A 54 26.51 -14.44 -17.60
CA TYR A 54 26.07 -15.17 -16.41
C TYR A 54 25.62 -14.21 -15.30
N ASP A 55 26.43 -13.20 -14.99
CA ASP A 55 26.11 -12.19 -13.98
C ASP A 55 24.81 -11.47 -14.33
N PHE A 56 24.64 -11.09 -15.60
CA PHE A 56 23.40 -10.49 -16.06
C PHE A 56 22.21 -11.44 -15.91
N GLN A 57 22.33 -12.69 -16.34
CA GLN A 57 21.25 -13.66 -16.24
C GLN A 57 20.84 -13.89 -14.78
N SER A 58 21.80 -13.92 -13.85
CA SER A 58 21.53 -14.00 -12.41
C SER A 58 20.74 -12.77 -11.95
N CYS A 59 21.25 -11.56 -12.23
CA CYS A 59 20.57 -10.31 -11.86
C CYS A 59 19.16 -10.21 -12.46
N TYR A 60 18.96 -10.66 -13.70
CA TYR A 60 17.66 -10.67 -14.36
C TYR A 60 16.67 -11.63 -13.68
N GLN A 61 17.11 -12.86 -13.38
CA GLN A 61 16.26 -13.83 -12.69
C GLN A 61 15.91 -13.37 -11.27
N ASP A 62 16.89 -12.79 -10.55
CA ASP A 62 16.67 -12.23 -9.23
C ASP A 62 15.67 -11.05 -9.28
N ALA A 63 15.78 -10.17 -10.28
CA ALA A 63 14.86 -9.06 -10.50
C ALA A 63 13.43 -9.54 -10.82
N LEU A 64 13.27 -10.52 -11.73
CA LEU A 64 11.97 -11.11 -12.03
C LEU A 64 11.32 -11.76 -10.81
N GLN A 65 12.10 -12.52 -10.05
CA GLN A 65 11.61 -13.21 -8.85
C GLN A 65 11.20 -12.19 -7.77
N ALA A 66 11.99 -11.14 -7.58
CA ALA A 66 11.67 -10.03 -6.68
C ALA A 66 10.38 -9.33 -7.12
N ALA A 67 10.25 -9.00 -8.41
CA ALA A 67 9.07 -8.35 -8.96
C ALA A 67 7.80 -9.22 -8.80
N SER A 68 7.87 -10.52 -9.10
CA SER A 68 6.72 -11.42 -8.91
C SER A 68 6.33 -11.53 -7.44
N SER A 69 7.30 -11.73 -6.55
CA SER A 69 7.04 -11.85 -5.10
C SER A 69 6.42 -10.56 -4.55
N TRP A 70 6.87 -9.40 -5.04
CA TRP A 70 6.28 -8.12 -4.68
C TRP A 70 4.84 -7.97 -5.22
N LEU A 71 4.58 -8.35 -6.48
CA LEU A 71 3.23 -8.33 -7.06
C LEU A 71 2.28 -9.22 -6.26
N ASP A 72 2.74 -10.37 -5.80
CA ASP A 72 1.95 -11.28 -4.95
C ASP A 72 1.61 -10.62 -3.60
N ASN A 73 2.56 -9.91 -2.99
CA ASN A 73 2.34 -9.17 -1.75
C ASN A 73 1.38 -7.99 -1.91
N VAL A 74 1.51 -7.22 -2.99
CA VAL A 74 0.57 -6.12 -3.28
C VAL A 74 -0.81 -6.67 -3.58
N GLN A 75 -0.92 -7.72 -4.38
CA GLN A 75 -2.17 -8.42 -4.62
C GLN A 75 -2.79 -8.85 -3.27
N LEU A 76 -2.02 -9.49 -2.39
CA LEU A 76 -2.52 -9.88 -1.08
C LEU A 76 -3.03 -8.67 -0.30
N LYS A 77 -2.29 -7.56 -0.20
CA LYS A 77 -2.74 -6.35 0.51
C LYS A 77 -3.96 -5.70 -0.12
N LEU A 78 -4.01 -5.63 -1.45
CA LEU A 78 -5.04 -4.94 -2.21
C LEU A 78 -6.37 -5.68 -2.22
N PHE A 79 -6.31 -7.02 -2.17
CA PHE A 79 -7.47 -7.89 -2.05
C PHE A 79 -7.74 -8.32 -0.61
N SER A 80 -6.89 -7.95 0.35
CA SER A 80 -7.18 -8.20 1.76
C SER A 80 -8.36 -7.36 2.21
N GLU A 81 -9.30 -8.04 2.84
CA GLU A 81 -10.46 -7.48 3.52
C GLU A 81 -10.07 -7.05 4.94
N HIS A 82 -9.15 -6.10 5.07
CA HIS A 82 -8.82 -5.50 6.37
C HIS A 82 -9.81 -4.38 6.70
N TRP A 83 -11.03 -4.78 7.03
CA TRP A 83 -12.11 -3.88 7.47
C TRP A 83 -11.92 -3.38 8.91
N ASN A 84 -11.02 -4.01 9.67
CA ASN A 84 -10.79 -3.75 11.09
C ASN A 84 -10.02 -2.45 11.41
N LYS A 85 -9.59 -1.69 10.40
CA LYS A 85 -8.94 -0.38 10.58
C LYS A 85 -9.94 0.73 10.28
N ASP A 86 -9.81 1.85 11.00
CA ASP A 86 -10.57 3.06 10.68
C ASP A 86 -10.28 3.53 9.25
N THR A 87 -11.22 4.24 8.65
CA THR A 87 -11.19 4.61 7.24
C THR A 87 -9.98 5.49 6.86
N ASP A 88 -9.44 6.29 7.79
CA ASP A 88 -8.26 7.13 7.56
C ASP A 88 -6.96 6.30 7.56
N SER A 89 -6.86 5.32 8.48
CA SER A 89 -5.77 4.34 8.48
C SER A 89 -5.75 3.52 7.18
N GLN A 90 -6.92 3.11 6.67
CA GLN A 90 -7.02 2.40 5.40
C GLN A 90 -6.58 3.27 4.22
N ALA A 91 -6.94 4.56 4.20
CA ALA A 91 -6.53 5.49 3.15
C ALA A 91 -5.01 5.73 3.15
N THR A 92 -4.41 5.82 4.33
CA THR A 92 -2.94 5.98 4.47
C THR A 92 -2.18 4.76 3.97
N GLU A 93 -2.66 3.55 4.28
CA GLU A 93 -2.06 2.32 3.77
C GLU A 93 -2.20 2.19 2.25
N HIS A 94 -3.33 2.64 1.70
CA HIS A 94 -3.52 2.73 0.25
C HIS A 94 -2.54 3.73 -0.38
N ALA A 95 -2.36 4.92 0.20
CA ALA A 95 -1.37 5.88 -0.30
C ALA A 95 0.05 5.30 -0.34
N ASN A 96 0.46 4.57 0.69
CA ASN A 96 1.78 3.89 0.72
C ASN A 96 1.90 2.83 -0.40
N LEU A 97 0.83 2.07 -0.66
CA LEU A 97 0.80 1.11 -1.77
C LEU A 97 0.98 1.78 -3.14
N GLN A 98 0.53 3.02 -3.30
CA GLN A 98 0.71 3.79 -4.53
C GLN A 98 2.17 4.12 -4.80
N ASP A 99 2.89 4.55 -3.76
CA ASP A 99 4.31 4.87 -3.86
C ASP A 99 5.13 3.61 -4.15
N ASP A 100 4.76 2.49 -3.51
CA ASP A 100 5.35 1.18 -3.81
C ASP A 100 5.11 0.79 -5.28
N LEU A 101 3.89 0.99 -5.82
CA LEU A 101 3.54 0.71 -7.23
C LEU A 101 4.38 1.53 -8.22
N LYS A 102 4.57 2.82 -7.96
CA LYS A 102 5.40 3.69 -8.81
C LYS A 102 6.86 3.24 -8.80
N ASN A 103 7.40 2.91 -7.63
CA ASN A 103 8.78 2.43 -7.53
C ASN A 103 8.99 1.12 -8.33
N LEU A 104 8.03 0.20 -8.29
CA LEU A 104 8.14 -1.04 -9.07
C LEU A 104 7.98 -0.79 -10.59
N GLN A 105 7.14 0.15 -11.01
CA GLN A 105 7.08 0.58 -12.41
C GLN A 105 8.44 1.07 -12.91
N GLU A 106 9.09 1.96 -12.16
CA GLU A 106 10.41 2.48 -12.51
C GLU A 106 11.47 1.37 -12.58
N GLN A 107 11.46 0.42 -11.64
CA GLN A 107 12.37 -0.73 -11.65
C GLN A 107 12.13 -1.67 -12.85
N LEU A 108 10.86 -1.87 -13.21
CA LEU A 108 10.51 -2.70 -14.36
C LEU A 108 10.93 -2.05 -15.68
N GLU A 109 10.78 -0.73 -15.81
CA GLU A 109 11.24 0.04 -16.97
C GLU A 109 12.76 -0.08 -17.12
N GLN A 110 13.52 0.14 -16.04
CA GLN A 110 14.98 -0.02 -16.03
C GLN A 110 15.41 -1.44 -16.42
N THR A 111 14.72 -2.46 -15.90
CA THR A 111 15.00 -3.86 -16.22
C THR A 111 14.68 -4.18 -17.68
N THR A 112 13.59 -3.60 -18.21
CA THR A 112 13.18 -3.74 -19.61
C THR A 112 14.21 -3.12 -20.54
N ASP A 113 14.69 -1.91 -20.24
CA ASP A 113 15.73 -1.23 -21.02
C ASP A 113 17.05 -2.01 -21.02
N ALA A 114 17.47 -2.51 -19.86
CA ALA A 114 18.65 -3.36 -19.73
C ALA A 114 18.53 -4.66 -20.56
N CYS A 115 17.35 -5.28 -20.54
CA CYS A 115 17.06 -6.46 -21.37
C CYS A 115 17.13 -6.12 -22.86
N GLN A 116 16.57 -4.99 -23.28
CA GLN A 116 16.53 -4.59 -24.68
C GLN A 116 17.94 -4.43 -25.29
N ILE A 117 18.91 -3.97 -24.50
CA ILE A 117 20.32 -3.89 -24.90
C ILE A 117 20.90 -5.30 -25.16
N LEU A 118 20.60 -6.27 -24.30
CA LEU A 118 21.19 -7.62 -24.35
C LEU A 118 20.47 -8.59 -25.29
N LEU A 119 19.20 -8.33 -25.60
CA LEU A 119 18.47 -9.08 -26.64
C LEU A 119 19.15 -8.97 -28.01
N THR A 120 20.03 -7.99 -28.22
CA THR A 120 20.86 -7.87 -29.44
C THR A 120 21.97 -8.93 -29.51
N GLU A 121 22.36 -9.53 -28.38
CA GLU A 121 23.45 -10.51 -28.28
C GLU A 121 22.97 -11.95 -28.00
N THR A 122 21.68 -12.14 -27.73
CA THR A 122 21.11 -13.40 -27.26
C THR A 122 20.43 -14.18 -28.41
N GLY A 123 20.46 -15.52 -28.36
CA GLY A 123 19.76 -16.37 -29.33
C GLY A 123 18.23 -16.19 -29.30
N ALA A 124 17.56 -16.39 -30.44
CA ALA A 124 16.14 -16.09 -30.65
C ALA A 124 15.18 -16.71 -29.62
N GLN A 125 15.47 -17.92 -29.13
CA GLN A 125 14.61 -18.61 -28.16
C GLN A 125 14.63 -17.95 -26.76
N ASN A 126 15.80 -17.54 -26.26
CA ASN A 126 15.90 -16.85 -24.98
C ASN A 126 15.32 -15.44 -25.06
N SER A 127 15.44 -14.81 -26.24
CA SER A 127 14.85 -13.50 -26.50
C SER A 127 13.32 -13.51 -26.37
N GLU A 128 12.66 -14.55 -26.89
CA GLU A 128 11.21 -14.70 -26.80
C GLU A 128 10.74 -14.92 -25.35
N LEU A 129 11.44 -15.76 -24.59
CA LEU A 129 11.11 -16.03 -23.18
C LEU A 129 11.22 -14.77 -22.31
N ILE A 130 12.27 -13.96 -22.51
CA ILE A 130 12.47 -12.71 -21.79
C ILE A 130 11.33 -11.73 -22.09
N LYS A 131 10.96 -11.58 -23.37
CA LYS A 131 9.85 -10.72 -23.78
C LYS A 131 8.52 -11.17 -23.19
N GLN A 132 8.25 -12.48 -23.17
CA GLN A 132 7.04 -13.03 -22.57
C GLN A 132 6.97 -12.73 -21.08
N ALA A 133 8.06 -12.97 -20.34
CA ALA A 133 8.11 -12.72 -18.90
C ALA A 133 7.89 -11.24 -18.55
N LEU A 134 8.51 -10.32 -19.31
CA LEU A 134 8.30 -8.87 -19.13
C LEU A 134 6.86 -8.46 -19.46
N SER A 135 6.28 -9.03 -20.52
CA SER A 135 4.87 -8.80 -20.88
C SER A 135 3.90 -9.30 -19.81
N ASP A 136 4.15 -10.47 -19.23
CA ASP A 136 3.30 -11.05 -18.19
C ASP A 136 3.33 -10.20 -16.90
N ILE A 137 4.51 -9.75 -16.48
CA ILE A 137 4.66 -8.84 -15.33
C ILE A 137 3.99 -7.49 -15.62
N GLY A 138 4.20 -6.94 -16.82
CA GLY A 138 3.56 -5.69 -17.24
C GLY A 138 2.04 -5.77 -17.24
N HIS A 139 1.46 -6.88 -17.71
CA HIS A 139 0.02 -7.08 -17.66
C HIS A 139 -0.51 -7.17 -16.22
N ARG A 140 0.15 -7.96 -15.35
CA ARG A 140 -0.23 -8.07 -13.94
C ARG A 140 -0.19 -6.73 -13.22
N LEU A 141 0.84 -5.94 -13.49
CA LEU A 141 1.02 -4.61 -12.92
C LEU A 141 -0.11 -3.67 -13.35
N ALA A 142 -0.46 -3.64 -14.63
CA ALA A 142 -1.59 -2.85 -15.14
C ALA A 142 -2.94 -3.27 -14.51
N THR A 143 -3.14 -4.57 -14.28
CA THR A 143 -4.33 -5.06 -13.56
C THR A 143 -4.36 -4.55 -12.11
N LEU A 144 -3.24 -4.67 -11.39
CA LEU A 144 -3.17 -4.19 -10.00
C LEU A 144 -3.34 -2.68 -9.89
N GLU A 145 -2.81 -1.89 -10.83
CA GLU A 145 -3.06 -0.44 -10.88
C GLU A 145 -4.54 -0.09 -11.04
N ASN A 146 -5.24 -0.82 -11.92
CA ASN A 146 -6.66 -0.57 -12.14
C ASN A 146 -7.48 -0.89 -10.89
N GLU A 147 -7.18 -2.00 -10.23
CA GLU A 147 -7.83 -2.38 -8.98
C GLU A 147 -7.46 -1.43 -7.82
N TYR A 148 -6.22 -0.95 -7.79
CA TYR A 148 -5.78 0.12 -6.88
C TYR A 148 -6.63 1.37 -7.05
N LYS A 149 -6.77 1.88 -8.28
CA LYS A 149 -7.57 3.08 -8.58
C LYS A 149 -9.03 2.91 -8.18
N LYS A 150 -9.62 1.73 -8.46
CA LYS A 150 -10.99 1.42 -8.02
C LYS A 150 -11.10 1.47 -6.50
N ARG A 151 -10.15 0.86 -5.78
CA ARG A 151 -10.18 0.83 -4.32
C ARG A 151 -9.93 2.21 -3.70
N GLU A 152 -9.02 2.99 -4.25
CA GLU A 152 -8.79 4.39 -3.89
C GLU A 152 -10.06 5.22 -4.05
N GLN A 153 -10.75 5.09 -5.18
CA GLN A 153 -12.02 5.77 -5.42
C GLN A 153 -13.08 5.37 -4.38
N MET A 154 -13.27 4.07 -4.14
CA MET A 154 -14.22 3.58 -3.13
C MET A 154 -13.90 4.11 -1.73
N LEU A 155 -12.63 4.10 -1.33
CA LEU A 155 -12.20 4.62 -0.04
C LEU A 155 -12.41 6.13 0.08
N SER A 156 -12.11 6.89 -0.98
CA SER A 156 -12.31 8.33 -1.04
C SER A 156 -13.80 8.70 -0.92
N GLU A 157 -14.67 8.01 -1.65
CA GLU A 157 -16.12 8.21 -1.58
C GLU A 157 -16.68 7.85 -0.20
N ARG A 158 -16.23 6.74 0.39
CA ARG A 158 -16.62 6.32 1.75
C ARG A 158 -16.16 7.33 2.80
N ASN A 159 -14.92 7.80 2.71
CA ASN A 159 -14.37 8.83 3.57
C ASN A 159 -15.15 10.14 3.49
N GLY A 160 -15.47 10.57 2.26
CA GLY A 160 -16.29 11.75 2.03
C GLY A 160 -17.63 11.64 2.75
N LYS A 161 -18.38 10.55 2.51
CA LYS A 161 -19.68 10.31 3.16
C LYS A 161 -19.58 10.25 4.69
N HIS A 162 -18.53 9.63 5.22
CA HIS A 162 -18.31 9.55 6.67
C HIS A 162 -18.01 10.92 7.27
N ARG A 163 -17.17 11.73 6.62
CA ARG A 163 -16.88 13.10 7.05
C ARG A 163 -18.13 13.98 7.01
N ASP A 164 -18.90 13.91 5.93
CA ASP A 164 -20.12 14.69 5.77
C ASP A 164 -21.15 14.32 6.86
N PHE A 165 -21.32 13.02 7.13
CA PHE A 165 -22.14 12.53 8.25
C PHE A 165 -21.67 13.09 9.60
N GLN A 166 -20.36 13.04 9.89
CA GLN A 166 -19.82 13.58 11.14
C GLN A 166 -20.03 15.10 11.26
N ASP A 167 -19.88 15.84 10.16
CA ASP A 167 -20.09 17.29 10.12
C ASP A 167 -21.55 17.64 10.40
N GLU A 168 -22.49 16.94 9.79
CA GLU A 168 -23.91 17.11 10.07
C GLU A 168 -24.25 16.74 11.52
N MET A 169 -23.73 15.64 12.04
CA MET A 169 -23.92 15.26 13.45
C MET A 169 -23.39 16.35 14.41
N ARG A 170 -22.24 16.96 14.10
CA ARG A 170 -21.70 18.10 14.87
C ARG A 170 -22.61 19.33 14.81
N LYS A 171 -23.16 19.65 13.64
CA LYS A 171 -24.11 20.77 13.48
C LYS A 171 -25.39 20.53 14.29
N TYR A 172 -25.92 19.30 14.23
CA TYR A 172 -27.07 18.88 15.03
C TYR A 172 -26.82 19.00 16.53
N GLN A 173 -25.69 18.47 17.01
CA GLN A 173 -25.34 18.56 18.42
C GLN A 173 -25.19 20.01 18.89
N ARG A 174 -24.62 20.88 18.05
CA ARG A 174 -24.51 22.31 18.34
C ARG A 174 -25.90 22.95 18.47
N TRP A 175 -26.78 22.71 17.49
CA TRP A 175 -28.16 23.21 17.53
C TRP A 175 -28.90 22.74 18.79
N ILE A 176 -28.82 21.45 19.15
CA ILE A 176 -29.43 20.93 20.39
C ILE A 176 -28.93 21.70 21.62
N ASN A 177 -27.63 21.96 21.71
CA ASN A 177 -27.05 22.65 22.85
C ASN A 177 -27.46 24.13 22.91
N GLU A 178 -27.50 24.81 21.75
CA GLU A 178 -27.96 26.20 21.65
C GLU A 178 -29.44 26.32 22.00
N SER A 179 -30.30 25.44 21.49
CA SER A 179 -31.73 25.40 21.81
C SER A 179 -31.99 25.11 23.28
N LYS A 180 -31.26 24.16 23.88
CA LYS A 180 -31.29 23.94 25.34
C LYS A 180 -30.88 25.19 26.12
N GLY A 181 -29.85 25.91 25.66
CA GLY A 181 -29.42 27.17 26.27
C GLY A 181 -30.51 28.24 26.25
N LYS A 182 -31.21 28.41 25.11
CA LYS A 182 -32.34 29.35 24.97
C LYS A 182 -33.55 29.04 25.88
N LEU A 183 -33.70 27.77 26.27
CA LEU A 183 -34.76 27.28 27.16
C LEU A 183 -34.34 27.24 28.63
N THR A 184 -33.10 27.58 28.95
CA THR A 184 -32.61 27.57 30.33
C THR A 184 -33.03 28.87 31.03
N VAL A 185 -33.63 28.75 32.21
CA VAL A 185 -33.97 29.89 33.06
C VAL A 185 -32.70 30.29 33.84
N PRO A 186 -32.24 31.56 33.78
CA PRO A 186 -31.13 32.02 34.61
C PRO A 186 -31.38 31.78 36.11
N ASP A 187 -30.38 31.24 36.82
CA ASP A 187 -30.50 30.91 38.26
C ASP A 187 -30.79 32.15 39.13
N ASP A 188 -30.34 33.33 38.69
CA ASP A 188 -30.45 34.60 39.40
C ASP A 188 -31.89 35.19 39.35
N LEU A 189 -32.80 34.57 38.60
CA LEU A 189 -34.20 35.01 38.53
C LEU A 189 -34.97 34.86 39.83
N HIS A 190 -34.47 34.10 40.82
CA HIS A 190 -35.18 33.97 42.10
C HIS A 190 -35.33 35.32 42.81
N ASP A 191 -34.27 36.13 42.80
CA ASP A 191 -34.20 37.45 43.46
C ASP A 191 -34.68 38.61 42.57
N ALA A 192 -34.98 38.33 41.29
CA ALA A 192 -35.48 39.31 40.34
C ALA A 192 -36.91 39.80 40.67
N SER A 193 -37.23 41.00 40.22
CA SER A 193 -38.55 41.62 40.35
C SER A 193 -39.62 40.84 39.58
N LEU A 194 -40.89 41.05 39.94
CA LEU A 194 -42.01 40.41 39.24
C LEU A 194 -42.07 40.79 37.75
N GLU A 195 -41.74 42.04 37.43
CA GLU A 195 -41.71 42.54 36.05
C GLU A 195 -40.62 41.84 35.22
N GLU A 196 -39.41 41.69 35.77
CA GLU A 196 -38.31 40.95 35.12
C GLU A 196 -38.65 39.47 34.91
N LYS A 197 -39.35 38.84 35.88
CA LYS A 197 -39.87 37.48 35.75
C LYS A 197 -40.91 37.34 34.64
N ILE A 198 -41.81 38.33 34.49
CA ILE A 198 -42.81 38.35 33.42
C ILE A 198 -42.13 38.48 32.06
N GLN A 199 -41.16 39.38 31.94
CA GLN A 199 -40.40 39.58 30.69
C GLN A 199 -39.60 38.34 30.30
N GLN A 200 -38.94 37.68 31.27
CA GLN A 200 -38.24 36.42 31.02
C GLN A 200 -39.20 35.31 30.56
N ASN A 201 -40.36 35.17 31.21
CA ASN A 201 -41.36 34.18 30.79
C ASN A 201 -41.88 34.44 29.38
N GLN A 202 -42.09 35.71 29.00
CA GLN A 202 -42.46 36.06 27.63
C GLN A 202 -41.36 35.67 26.64
N LEU A 203 -40.09 35.94 26.96
CA LEU A 203 -38.95 35.53 26.13
C LEU A 203 -38.86 34.01 25.98
N LEU A 204 -39.08 33.24 27.05
CA LEU A 204 -39.10 31.77 27.01
C LEU A 204 -40.23 31.24 26.12
N VAL A 205 -41.43 31.82 26.22
CA VAL A 205 -42.56 31.43 25.36
C VAL A 205 -42.23 31.69 23.88
N THR A 206 -41.68 32.86 23.54
CA THR A 206 -41.25 33.13 22.17
C THR A 206 -40.14 32.20 21.69
N ASN A 207 -39.16 31.87 22.55
CA ASN A 207 -38.11 30.91 22.21
C ASN A 207 -38.67 29.50 22.00
N LEU A 208 -39.66 29.08 22.79
CA LEU A 208 -40.34 27.78 22.62
C LEU A 208 -41.04 27.70 21.27
N GLU A 209 -41.80 28.73 20.89
CA GLU A 209 -42.49 28.78 19.59
C GLU A 209 -41.50 28.63 18.42
N ILE A 210 -40.38 29.37 18.45
CA ILE A 210 -39.33 29.28 17.42
C ILE A 210 -38.70 27.89 17.38
N ILE A 211 -38.39 27.31 18.55
CA ILE A 211 -37.75 25.99 18.62
C ILE A 211 -38.73 24.89 18.17
N GLU A 212 -40.02 24.99 18.48
CA GLU A 212 -41.03 24.04 18.00
C GLU A 212 -41.14 24.02 16.47
N GLU A 213 -41.07 25.18 15.82
CA GLU A 213 -41.00 25.27 14.36
C GLU A 213 -39.70 24.64 13.82
N GLU A 214 -38.55 24.98 14.40
CA GLU A 214 -37.25 24.42 13.98
C GLU A 214 -37.16 22.90 14.19
N VAL A 215 -37.76 22.36 15.25
CA VAL A 215 -37.75 20.91 15.55
C VAL A 215 -38.39 20.12 14.42
N GLN A 216 -39.51 20.60 13.85
CA GLN A 216 -40.19 19.90 12.75
C GLN A 216 -39.28 19.76 11.53
N GLU A 217 -38.56 20.84 11.17
CA GLU A 217 -37.59 20.80 10.07
C GLU A 217 -36.40 19.88 10.39
N LYS A 218 -35.94 19.89 11.65
CA LYS A 218 -34.81 19.07 12.11
C LYS A 218 -35.13 17.59 12.24
N GLU A 219 -36.38 17.21 12.44
CA GLU A 219 -36.81 15.81 12.51
C GLU A 219 -36.63 15.08 11.17
N GLU A 220 -36.99 15.72 10.05
CA GLU A 220 -36.84 15.13 8.71
C GLU A 220 -35.36 14.94 8.34
N LEU A 221 -34.57 15.99 8.53
CA LEU A 221 -33.13 15.96 8.30
C LEU A 221 -32.41 14.95 9.24
N PHE A 222 -32.92 14.73 10.47
CA PHE A 222 -32.37 13.73 11.39
C PHE A 222 -32.67 12.31 10.92
N HIS A 223 -33.86 12.05 10.37
CA HIS A 223 -34.17 10.76 9.76
C HIS A 223 -33.23 10.45 8.59
N GLN A 224 -32.99 11.42 7.71
CA GLN A 224 -32.05 11.26 6.60
C GLN A 224 -30.62 10.99 7.11
N LEU A 225 -30.19 11.71 8.16
CA LEU A 225 -28.88 11.50 8.78
C LEU A 225 -28.76 10.09 9.39
N MET A 226 -29.81 9.60 10.06
CA MET A 226 -29.85 8.25 10.61
C MET A 226 -29.79 7.18 9.53
N GLU A 227 -30.55 7.34 8.44
CA GLU A 227 -30.51 6.42 7.29
C GLU A 227 -29.11 6.40 6.64
N GLN A 228 -28.47 7.58 6.49
CA GLN A 228 -27.09 7.67 6.03
C GLN A 228 -26.12 6.97 6.99
N GLY A 229 -26.30 7.13 8.30
CA GLY A 229 -25.53 6.44 9.34
C GLY A 229 -25.66 4.93 9.26
N GLU A 230 -26.90 4.41 9.12
CA GLU A 230 -27.16 2.97 8.96
C GLU A 230 -26.56 2.43 7.65
N SER A 231 -26.67 3.18 6.55
CA SER A 231 -26.04 2.84 5.28
C SER A 231 -24.52 2.73 5.41
N LEU A 232 -23.88 3.68 6.09
CA LEU A 232 -22.44 3.66 6.36
C LEU A 232 -22.02 2.48 7.25
N LEU A 233 -22.84 2.13 8.25
CA LEU A 233 -22.61 0.99 9.13
C LEU A 233 -22.75 -0.35 8.39
N SER A 234 -23.78 -0.50 7.53
CA SER A 234 -23.99 -1.73 6.75
C SER A 234 -22.87 -1.99 5.73
N GLN A 235 -22.18 -0.93 5.30
CA GLN A 235 -21.02 -0.99 4.43
C GLN A 235 -19.71 -1.27 5.19
N ASP A 236 -19.74 -1.37 6.53
CA ASP A 236 -18.61 -1.73 7.37
C ASP A 236 -18.79 -3.18 7.90
N PRO A 237 -18.05 -4.15 7.35
CA PRO A 237 -18.13 -5.57 7.75
C PRO A 237 -17.79 -5.83 9.22
N SER A 238 -17.16 -4.86 9.89
CA SER A 238 -16.79 -4.93 11.31
C SER A 238 -17.99 -4.81 12.26
N THR A 239 -19.15 -4.37 11.76
CA THR A 239 -20.35 -4.10 12.57
C THR A 239 -21.24 -5.32 12.82
N LEU A 240 -20.97 -6.46 12.17
CA LEU A 240 -21.74 -7.70 12.36
C LEU A 240 -21.68 -8.27 13.79
N ASP A 241 -20.80 -7.77 14.66
CA ASP A 241 -20.62 -8.28 16.03
C ASP A 241 -21.24 -7.39 17.13
N TYR A 242 -21.87 -6.27 16.77
CA TYR A 242 -22.59 -5.44 17.75
C TYR A 242 -24.06 -5.29 17.35
N PRO A 243 -25.00 -5.90 18.08
CA PRO A 243 -26.42 -5.62 17.91
C PRO A 243 -26.69 -4.22 18.48
N MET A 244 -26.43 -3.18 17.68
CA MET A 244 -27.11 -1.91 17.90
C MET A 244 -28.58 -2.17 17.65
N ARG A 245 -29.30 -2.13 18.76
CA ARG A 245 -30.71 -2.44 18.91
C ARG A 245 -31.51 -1.53 17.97
N SER A 246 -31.73 -1.98 16.73
CA SER A 246 -32.80 -1.46 15.89
C SER A 246 -34.11 -1.85 16.57
N GLN A 247 -34.50 -1.07 17.58
CA GLN A 247 -35.89 -0.99 17.95
C GLN A 247 -36.55 -0.25 16.79
N HIS A 248 -37.22 -1.03 15.93
CA HIS A 248 -38.27 -0.55 15.07
C HIS A 248 -39.03 0.58 15.77
N TYR A 249 -38.80 1.82 15.34
CA TYR A 249 -39.77 2.89 15.52
C TYR A 249 -40.95 2.56 14.60
N LYS A 250 -41.82 1.68 15.09
CA LYS A 250 -43.16 1.56 14.53
C LYS A 250 -43.84 2.90 14.77
N GLN A 251 -44.32 3.49 13.68
CA GLN A 251 -45.31 4.54 13.65
C GLN A 251 -46.45 4.20 14.62
N ASP A 252 -46.41 4.79 15.81
CA ASP A 252 -47.62 5.05 16.58
C ASP A 252 -47.61 6.54 16.84
N GLY A 253 -48.55 7.26 16.20
CA GLY A 253 -48.74 8.70 16.31
C GLY A 253 -49.16 9.11 17.72
N ARG A 254 -48.22 9.08 18.66
CA ARG A 254 -48.36 9.70 19.99
C ARG A 254 -47.15 10.58 20.24
N SER A 255 -47.46 11.87 20.34
CA SER A 255 -46.65 12.98 20.84
C SER A 255 -45.44 12.55 21.68
N LEU A 256 -44.25 12.89 21.18
CA LEU A 256 -42.93 12.72 21.80
C LEU A 256 -42.71 13.74 22.95
N LEU A 257 -43.66 13.83 23.87
CA LEU A 257 -43.51 14.54 25.15
C LEU A 257 -43.32 13.52 26.28
N ASP A 258 -42.22 12.77 26.26
CA ASP A 258 -41.71 12.15 27.48
C ASP A 258 -40.17 12.06 27.43
N CYS A 259 -39.54 13.14 27.88
CA CYS A 259 -38.10 13.33 27.92
C CYS A 259 -37.57 12.77 29.25
N SER A 260 -37.36 11.46 29.36
CA SER A 260 -36.83 10.87 30.60
C SER A 260 -35.88 9.68 30.44
N THR A 261 -35.44 9.33 29.22
CA THR A 261 -34.43 8.26 29.06
C THR A 261 -33.36 8.58 28.01
N PHE A 262 -32.56 9.63 28.24
CA PHE A 262 -31.30 9.82 27.52
C PHE A 262 -30.14 9.33 28.41
N LYS A 263 -29.77 8.06 28.25
CA LYS A 263 -28.53 7.53 28.83
C LYS A 263 -27.35 8.10 28.03
N GLU A 264 -26.43 8.76 28.73
CA GLU A 264 -25.16 9.25 28.20
C GLU A 264 -24.50 8.24 27.26
N ILE A 265 -24.40 8.61 25.98
CA ILE A 265 -23.46 7.98 25.06
C ILE A 265 -22.11 8.62 25.38
N SER A 266 -21.35 8.02 26.30
CA SER A 266 -19.94 8.35 26.49
C SER A 266 -19.16 7.96 25.23
N LEU A 267 -18.70 8.95 24.47
CA LEU A 267 -17.65 8.76 23.48
C LEU A 267 -16.35 8.39 24.22
N PRO A 268 -15.58 7.38 23.76
CA PRO A 268 -14.31 7.05 24.40
C PRO A 268 -13.29 8.18 24.13
N GLU A 269 -12.81 8.80 25.21
CA GLU A 269 -11.67 9.73 25.18
C GLU A 269 -10.46 9.06 24.52
N GLN A 270 -10.10 9.53 23.33
CA GLN A 270 -8.79 9.25 22.76
C GLN A 270 -7.73 9.99 23.58
N ARG A 271 -6.96 9.23 24.36
CA ARG A 271 -5.75 9.70 25.05
C ARG A 271 -4.75 10.27 24.03
N LEU A 272 -4.74 11.58 23.86
CA LEU A 272 -3.64 12.32 23.25
C LEU A 272 -2.40 12.24 24.14
N SER A 273 -1.54 11.26 23.87
CA SER A 273 -0.22 11.15 24.48
C SER A 273 0.71 12.20 23.88
N ARG A 274 0.84 13.35 24.54
CA ARG A 274 1.87 14.37 24.27
C ARG A 274 3.25 13.75 24.51
N ARG A 275 3.99 13.42 23.45
CA ARG A 275 5.45 13.28 23.54
C ARG A 275 6.10 14.65 23.33
N ARG A 276 6.61 15.22 24.42
CA ARG A 276 7.57 16.32 24.37
C ARG A 276 8.90 15.77 23.88
N THR A 277 9.48 16.49 22.93
CA THR A 277 10.90 16.43 22.55
C THR A 277 11.78 16.77 23.75
N CYS A 278 12.86 15.99 23.93
CA CYS A 278 14.11 16.37 24.58
C CYS A 278 15.20 15.40 24.09
N ASP A 279 16.06 15.89 23.20
CA ASP A 279 17.42 15.38 22.96
C ASP A 279 18.29 15.77 24.19
N PRO A 280 19.22 14.92 24.64
CA PRO A 280 20.61 15.13 24.25
C PRO A 280 21.45 13.82 24.08
N ARG A 281 22.24 13.78 23.01
CA ARG A 281 23.61 13.25 22.87
C ARG A 281 24.11 12.24 23.94
N ILE A 282 24.65 11.10 23.49
CA ILE A 282 26.04 10.61 23.70
C ILE A 282 26.18 9.11 23.37
N ALA A 283 27.29 8.78 22.69
CA ALA A 283 27.95 7.48 22.50
C ALA A 283 27.19 6.48 21.60
N GLY A 284 27.69 6.09 20.42
CA GLY A 284 29.06 5.69 20.10
C GLY A 284 29.13 4.16 20.09
N TRP A 285 29.65 3.60 19.00
CA TRP A 285 30.45 2.36 18.88
C TRP A 285 30.20 1.66 17.53
N ILE A 286 31.18 1.81 16.64
CA ILE A 286 31.60 0.79 15.65
C ILE A 286 32.52 -0.18 16.43
N PRO A 287 32.59 -1.48 16.09
CA PRO A 287 33.77 -1.89 15.31
C PRO A 287 33.57 -3.06 14.32
N ALA A 288 34.45 -3.02 13.31
CA ALA A 288 34.98 -4.06 12.43
C ALA A 288 34.06 -4.68 11.37
#